data_AF-A0A2N9I719-F1
#
_entry.id   AF-A0A2N9I719-F1
#
_cell.length_a   1.000
_cell.length_b   1.000
_cell.length_c   1.000
_cell.angle_alpha   90.00
_cell.angle_beta   90.00
_cell.angle_gamma   90.00
#
_symmetry.space_group_name_H-M   'P 1'
#
loop_
_entity.id
_entity.type
_entity.pdbx_description
1 polymer ?
#
loop_
_entity_poly.entity_id
_entity_poly.type
_entity_poly.pdbx_seq_one_letter_code
_entity_poly.pdbx_strand_id
1 'polypeptide(L)'
;MASTIDQINPDPEMENVKKYLFKIAMQGKWEKVVEIYRTNPMAHKAKLTRSGDTALHIAVSDGQEERVEELVGSIISVKRESKEIKECIANVDKSLVGARNHDNETPFFLAALYGKKEAFLCLHELCGYREWVQLL
;
A
#
# COMPACT_ATOMS: atom_id res chain seq x y z
N MET A 1 20.70 -13.03 -30.58
CA MET A 1 19.75 -11.91 -30.55
C MET A 1 19.21 -11.81 -29.13
N ALA A 2 19.72 -10.88 -28.33
CA ALA A 2 19.17 -10.61 -27.01
C ALA A 2 17.87 -9.82 -27.19
N SER A 3 16.78 -10.34 -26.62
CA SER A 3 15.43 -9.80 -26.75
C SER A 3 15.31 -8.47 -26.00
N THR A 4 14.87 -7.44 -26.72
CA THR A 4 14.66 -6.06 -26.28
C THR A 4 13.46 -5.96 -25.32
N ILE A 5 13.65 -6.28 -24.03
CA ILE A 5 12.61 -6.08 -23.00
C ILE A 5 12.90 -4.83 -22.12
N ASP A 6 14.09 -4.23 -22.19
CA ASP A 6 14.52 -3.21 -21.21
C ASP A 6 14.44 -1.74 -21.65
N GLN A 7 13.53 -1.35 -22.54
CA GLN A 7 13.29 0.08 -22.79
C GLN A 7 11.81 0.45 -22.84
N ILE A 8 11.09 0.16 -21.74
CA ILE A 8 9.91 0.96 -21.39
C ILE A 8 10.46 2.22 -20.73
N ASN A 9 10.59 3.30 -21.50
CA ASN A 9 10.94 4.61 -20.97
C ASN A 9 9.88 4.97 -19.92
N PRO A 10 10.23 5.11 -18.63
CA PRO A 10 9.22 5.33 -17.60
C PRO A 10 8.49 6.64 -17.88
N ASP A 11 7.16 6.59 -17.79
CA ASP A 11 6.31 7.77 -17.94
C ASP A 11 6.84 8.91 -17.03
N PRO A 12 7.27 10.05 -17.61
CA PRO A 12 7.81 11.17 -16.86
C PRO A 12 6.85 11.67 -15.77
N GLU A 13 5.54 11.55 -15.98
CA GLU A 13 4.53 11.94 -15.00
C GLU A 13 4.57 11.02 -13.77
N MET A 14 4.67 9.71 -13.99
CA MET A 14 4.78 8.71 -12.92
C MET A 14 6.07 8.88 -12.10
N GLU A 15 7.18 9.18 -12.76
CA GLU A 15 8.46 9.40 -12.07
C GLU A 15 8.41 10.64 -11.18
N ASN A 16 7.71 11.70 -11.62
CA ASN A 16 7.48 12.89 -10.81
C ASN A 16 6.57 12.59 -9.61
N VAL A 17 5.52 11.77 -9.79
CA VAL A 17 4.64 11.33 -8.69
C VAL A 17 5.44 10.55 -7.65
N LYS A 18 6.27 9.59 -8.05
CA LYS A 18 7.13 8.81 -7.12
C LYS A 18 8.06 9.71 -6.32
N LYS A 19 8.77 10.62 -6.99
CA LYS A 19 9.69 11.58 -6.34
C LYS A 19 8.95 12.48 -5.36
N TYR A 20 7.78 12.97 -5.75
CA TYR A 20 6.97 13.81 -4.88
C TYR A 20 6.46 13.04 -3.66
N LEU A 21 5.89 11.85 -3.88
CA LEU A 21 5.37 10.96 -2.84
C LEU A 21 6.44 10.56 -1.83
N PHE A 22 7.63 10.18 -2.30
CA PHE A 22 8.78 9.90 -1.44
C PHE A 22 9.16 11.13 -0.60
N LYS A 23 9.28 12.30 -1.23
CA LYS A 23 9.64 13.54 -0.54
C LYS A 23 8.67 13.89 0.58
N ILE A 24 7.37 13.83 0.35
CA ILE A 24 6.38 14.19 1.37
C ILE A 24 6.30 13.15 2.49
N ALA A 25 6.49 11.86 2.19
CA ALA A 25 6.57 10.80 3.20
C ALA A 25 7.76 11.02 4.15
N MET A 26 8.93 11.34 3.61
CA MET A 26 10.13 11.65 4.41
C MET A 26 10.05 12.97 5.19
N GLN A 27 9.13 13.86 4.82
CA GLN A 27 8.84 15.07 5.57
C GLN A 27 7.74 14.87 6.64
N GLY A 28 7.21 13.65 6.79
CA GLY A 28 6.11 13.36 7.70
C GLY A 28 4.77 13.99 7.27
N LYS A 29 4.63 14.45 6.02
CA LYS A 29 3.41 15.09 5.49
C LYS A 29 2.40 14.05 5.05
N TRP A 30 2.01 13.20 6.00
CA TRP A 30 1.24 11.99 5.74
C TRP A 30 -0.18 12.27 5.25
N GLU A 31 -0.79 13.41 5.63
CA GLU A 31 -2.12 13.79 5.13
C GLU A 31 -2.12 13.89 3.60
N LYS A 32 -1.03 14.43 3.03
CA LYS A 32 -0.84 14.51 1.57
C LYS A 32 -0.51 13.16 0.95
N VAL A 33 0.24 12.31 1.65
CA VAL A 33 0.52 10.93 1.19
C VAL A 33 -0.80 10.17 1.06
N VAL A 34 -1.66 10.28 2.07
CA VAL A 34 -2.97 9.64 2.11
C VAL A 34 -3.90 10.18 1.02
N GLU A 35 -3.89 11.49 0.75
CA GLU A 35 -4.64 12.10 -0.38
C GLU A 35 -4.22 11.51 -1.73
N ILE A 36 -2.91 11.38 -1.99
CA ILE A 36 -2.38 10.76 -3.21
C ILE A 36 -2.78 9.29 -3.27
N TYR A 37 -2.71 8.57 -2.15
CA TYR A 37 -3.17 7.19 -2.07
C TYR A 37 -4.67 7.06 -2.38
N ARG A 38 -5.52 8.00 -1.99
CA ARG A 38 -6.96 7.95 -2.32
C ARG A 38 -7.24 8.16 -3.81
N THR A 39 -6.46 9.03 -4.45
CA THR A 39 -6.75 9.54 -5.80
C THR A 39 -5.96 8.84 -6.90
N ASN A 40 -4.86 8.16 -6.55
CA ASN A 40 -3.97 7.51 -7.51
C ASN A 40 -3.65 6.06 -7.10
N PRO A 41 -4.38 5.06 -7.64
CA PRO A 41 -4.11 3.64 -7.36
C PRO A 41 -2.70 3.16 -7.72
N MET A 42 -2.03 3.80 -8.69
CA MET A 42 -0.66 3.43 -9.05
C MET A 42 0.35 3.81 -7.96
N ALA A 43 0.02 4.78 -7.11
CA ALA A 43 0.85 5.17 -5.97
C ALA A 43 1.01 4.05 -4.95
N HIS A 44 0.03 3.13 -4.84
CA HIS A 44 0.03 2.09 -3.81
C HIS A 44 1.20 1.11 -3.94
N LYS A 45 1.61 0.82 -5.18
CA LYS A 45 2.71 -0.10 -5.52
C LYS A 45 3.98 0.64 -5.95
N ALA A 46 4.00 1.97 -5.86
CA ALA A 46 5.13 2.78 -6.23
C ALA A 46 6.37 2.41 -5.40
N LYS A 47 7.49 2.17 -6.10
CA LYS A 47 8.81 1.93 -5.53
C LYS A 47 9.46 3.27 -5.23
N LEU A 48 9.52 3.65 -3.96
CA LEU A 48 9.94 4.97 -3.51
C LEU A 48 11.41 5.03 -3.09
N THR A 49 11.96 3.91 -2.64
CA THR A 49 13.34 3.80 -2.15
C THR A 49 14.18 2.89 -3.06
N ARG A 50 15.49 2.86 -2.82
CA ARG A 50 16.41 1.93 -3.50
C ARG A 50 16.10 0.46 -3.18
N SER A 51 15.65 0.18 -1.96
CA SER A 51 15.14 -1.13 -1.53
C SER A 51 13.76 -1.44 -2.15
N GLY A 52 13.13 -0.50 -2.86
CA GLY A 52 11.83 -0.74 -3.49
C GLY A 52 10.66 -0.72 -2.49
N ASP A 53 10.82 0.00 -1.39
CA ASP A 53 9.76 0.21 -0.40
C ASP A 53 8.64 1.06 -0.99
N THR A 54 7.41 0.72 -0.63
CA THR A 54 6.23 1.57 -0.87
C THR A 54 6.04 2.52 0.31
N ALA A 55 5.12 3.49 0.21
CA ALA A 55 4.85 4.38 1.37
C ALA A 55 4.32 3.59 2.58
N LEU A 56 3.65 2.44 2.36
CA LEU A 56 3.17 1.56 3.42
C LEU A 56 4.33 0.86 4.16
N HIS A 57 5.38 0.42 3.45
CA HIS A 57 6.59 -0.10 4.09
C HIS A 57 7.24 0.97 4.98
N ILE A 58 7.37 2.19 4.45
CA ILE A 58 7.97 3.31 5.17
C ILE A 58 7.17 3.64 6.44
N ALA A 59 5.84 3.76 6.34
CA ALA A 59 4.96 4.07 7.48
C ALA A 59 5.07 3.00 8.59
N VAL A 60 5.11 1.72 8.21
CA VAL A 60 5.27 0.61 9.15
C VAL A 60 6.63 0.66 9.84
N SER A 61 7.72 0.76 9.07
CA SER A 61 9.08 0.80 9.62
C SER A 61 9.27 1.97 10.59
N ASP A 62 8.70 3.12 10.27
CA ASP A 62 8.75 4.33 11.09
C ASP A 62 7.82 4.26 12.33
N GLY A 63 6.90 3.29 12.40
CA GLY A 63 5.93 3.15 13.50
C GLY A 63 4.79 4.18 13.46
N GLN A 64 4.43 4.66 12.27
CA GLN A 64 3.35 5.64 12.08
C GLN A 64 1.98 4.96 12.06
N GLU A 65 1.54 4.44 13.21
CA GLU A 65 0.35 3.58 13.33
C GLU A 65 -0.94 4.19 12.77
N GLU A 66 -1.26 5.42 13.16
CA GLU A 66 -2.44 6.15 12.66
C GLU A 66 -2.39 6.31 11.13
N ARG A 67 -1.20 6.51 10.58
CA ARG A 67 -0.99 6.70 9.14
C ARG A 67 -1.06 5.38 8.39
N VAL A 68 -0.59 4.28 8.99
CA VAL A 68 -0.79 2.92 8.47
C VAL A 68 -2.28 2.65 8.34
N GLU A 69 -3.08 2.96 9.37
CA GLU A 69 -4.53 2.81 9.34
C GLU A 69 -5.17 3.67 8.23
N GLU A 70 -4.78 4.94 8.09
CA GLU A 70 -5.33 5.81 7.05
C GLU A 70 -4.97 5.40 5.62
N LEU A 71 -3.73 4.97 5.39
CA LEU A 71 -3.27 4.49 4.07
C LEU A 71 -4.02 3.22 3.69
N VAL A 72 -4.19 2.32 4.66
CA VAL A 72 -5.00 1.12 4.54
C VAL A 72 -6.48 1.44 4.29
N GLY A 73 -7.08 2.34 5.07
CA GLY A 73 -8.48 2.74 4.94
C GLY A 73 -8.79 3.42 3.61
N SER A 74 -7.84 4.19 3.10
CA SER A 74 -7.92 4.83 1.78
C SER A 74 -7.94 3.83 0.62
N ILE A 75 -7.39 2.63 0.81
CA ILE A 75 -7.46 1.54 -0.17
C ILE A 75 -8.83 0.85 -0.14
N ILE A 76 -9.48 0.78 1.04
CA ILE A 76 -10.77 0.10 1.23
C ILE A 76 -11.95 0.93 0.69
N SER A 77 -11.90 2.26 0.84
CA SER A 77 -13.03 3.14 0.49
C SER A 77 -13.24 3.39 -1.01
N VAL A 78 -12.26 3.12 -1.87
CA VAL A 78 -12.33 3.43 -3.32
C VAL A 78 -13.31 2.52 -4.09
N LYS A 79 -13.80 1.42 -3.51
CA LYS A 79 -14.72 0.48 -4.19
C LYS A 79 -16.22 0.78 -4.07
N ARG A 80 -16.64 1.84 -3.37
CA ARG A 80 -18.07 2.12 -3.14
C ARG A 80 -18.77 2.91 -4.25
N GLU A 81 -18.04 3.49 -5.20
CA GLU A 81 -18.64 4.32 -6.28
C GLU A 81 -18.81 3.62 -7.62
N SER A 82 -18.65 2.29 -7.70
CA SER A 82 -19.10 1.52 -8.88
C SER A 82 -20.45 0.87 -8.58
N LYS A 83 -21.47 1.43 -9.23
CA LYS A 83 -22.89 1.18 -9.04
C LYS A 83 -23.29 -0.15 -9.69
N GLU A 84 -23.11 -1.27 -9.03
CA GLU A 84 -23.82 -2.53 -9.31
C GLU A 84 -23.72 -3.49 -8.11
N ILE A 85 -24.83 -3.59 -7.38
CA ILE A 85 -25.01 -4.50 -6.25
C ILE A 85 -25.15 -5.92 -6.80
N LYS A 86 -24.17 -6.80 -6.53
CA LYS A 86 -24.48 -8.16 -6.04
C LYS A 86 -23.34 -9.03 -5.53
N GLU A 87 -22.06 -8.67 -5.59
CA GLU A 87 -21.04 -9.54 -4.96
C GLU A 87 -19.73 -8.80 -4.66
N CYS A 88 -19.73 -7.95 -3.63
CA CYS A 88 -18.52 -7.24 -3.21
C CYS A 88 -18.24 -7.49 -1.73
N ILE A 89 -18.05 -8.75 -1.34
CA ILE A 89 -17.32 -9.07 -0.12
C ILE A 89 -15.86 -8.67 -0.38
N ALA A 90 -15.46 -7.53 0.17
CA ALA A 90 -14.09 -7.18 0.53
C ALA A 90 -12.99 -7.80 -0.36
N ASN A 91 -12.97 -7.47 -1.66
CA ASN A 91 -11.71 -7.53 -2.40
C ASN A 91 -10.90 -6.29 -2.01
N VAL A 92 -10.47 -6.23 -0.74
CA VAL A 92 -9.24 -5.52 -0.38
C VAL A 92 -8.22 -5.95 -1.41
N ASP A 93 -7.50 -5.02 -2.05
CA ASP A 93 -6.36 -5.43 -2.85
C ASP A 93 -5.27 -5.95 -1.89
N LYS A 94 -5.47 -7.17 -1.38
CA LYS A 94 -4.57 -7.90 -0.47
C LYS A 94 -3.14 -7.96 -1.04
N SER A 95 -2.99 -7.74 -2.34
CA SER A 95 -1.68 -7.62 -3.00
C SER A 95 -0.85 -6.41 -2.55
N LEU A 96 -1.43 -5.44 -1.82
CA LEU A 96 -0.71 -4.29 -1.27
C LEU A 96 -0.05 -4.58 0.07
N VAL A 97 -0.74 -5.29 0.98
CA VAL A 97 -0.11 -5.88 2.18
C VAL A 97 0.89 -6.96 1.77
N GLY A 98 0.64 -7.62 0.64
CA GLY A 98 1.57 -8.53 -0.02
C GLY A 98 2.59 -7.87 -0.95
N ALA A 99 2.65 -6.53 -1.04
CA ALA A 99 3.59 -5.87 -1.93
C ALA A 99 5.00 -6.13 -1.42
N ARG A 100 5.85 -6.69 -2.29
CA ARG A 100 7.23 -7.03 -1.96
C ARG A 100 8.17 -5.92 -2.35
N ASN A 101 9.06 -5.52 -1.47
CA ASN A 101 10.23 -4.70 -1.82
C ASN A 101 11.28 -5.55 -2.59
N HIS A 102 12.41 -4.97 -2.96
CA HIS A 102 13.49 -5.67 -3.69
C HIS A 102 14.14 -6.78 -2.85
N ASP A 103 14.01 -6.74 -1.53
CA ASP A 103 14.46 -7.76 -0.59
C ASP A 103 13.39 -8.83 -0.34
N ASN A 104 12.27 -8.79 -1.08
CA ASN A 104 11.09 -9.65 -0.94
C ASN A 104 10.31 -9.49 0.38
N GLU A 105 10.58 -8.43 1.13
CA GLU A 105 9.90 -8.10 2.37
C GLU A 105 8.56 -7.44 2.06
N THR A 106 7.56 -7.70 2.91
CA THR A 106 6.26 -7.04 2.85
C THR A 106 6.12 -6.07 4.01
N PRO A 107 5.18 -5.10 3.96
CA PRO A 107 4.89 -4.27 5.14
C PRO A 107 4.50 -5.13 6.35
N PHE A 108 3.81 -6.25 6.12
CA PHE A 108 3.46 -7.21 7.17
C PHE A 108 4.70 -7.85 7.81
N PHE A 109 5.68 -8.26 6.99
CA PHE A 109 6.95 -8.79 7.46
C PHE A 109 7.72 -7.76 8.27
N LEU A 110 7.80 -6.50 7.81
CA LEU A 110 8.49 -5.42 8.53
C LEU A 110 7.84 -5.10 9.87
N ALA A 111 6.49 -5.16 9.95
CA ALA A 111 5.78 -4.97 11.21
C ALA A 111 6.17 -6.04 12.24
N ALA A 112 6.26 -7.30 11.82
CA ALA A 112 6.70 -8.39 12.68
C ALA A 112 8.20 -8.28 13.03
N LEU A 113 9.05 -8.01 12.04
CA LEU A 113 10.51 -7.91 12.18
C LEU A 113 10.91 -6.83 13.20
N TYR A 114 10.28 -5.65 13.12
CA TYR A 114 10.59 -4.51 13.97
C TYR A 114 9.72 -4.40 15.23
N GLY A 115 8.90 -5.42 15.52
CA GLY A 115 8.04 -5.44 16.71
C GLY A 115 6.98 -4.34 16.73
N LYS A 116 6.53 -3.87 15.57
CA LYS A 116 5.48 -2.85 15.43
C LYS A 116 4.10 -3.50 15.62
N LYS A 117 3.76 -3.80 16.86
CA LYS A 117 2.59 -4.61 17.23
C LYS A 117 1.27 -4.02 16.71
N GLU A 118 1.08 -2.72 16.83
CA GLU A 118 -0.15 -2.01 16.46
C GLU A 118 -0.28 -1.97 14.93
N ALA A 119 0.80 -1.65 14.23
CA ALA A 119 0.85 -1.76 12.76
C ALA A 119 0.60 -3.21 12.29
N PHE A 120 1.14 -4.20 13.00
CA PHE A 120 0.89 -5.61 12.73
C PHE A 120 -0.59 -5.97 12.90
N LEU A 121 -1.23 -5.53 13.99
CA LEU A 121 -2.65 -5.75 14.24
C LEU A 121 -3.52 -5.08 13.17
N CYS A 122 -3.22 -3.83 12.83
CA CYS A 122 -3.90 -3.11 11.75
C CYS A 122 -3.81 -3.89 10.43
N LEU A 123 -2.60 -4.36 10.06
CA LEU A 123 -2.42 -5.15 8.83
C LEU A 123 -3.06 -6.55 8.92
N HIS A 124 -3.11 -7.16 10.10
CA HIS A 124 -3.72 -8.47 10.34
C HIS A 124 -5.24 -8.44 10.20
N GLU A 125 -5.90 -7.41 10.75
CA GLU A 125 -7.36 -7.23 10.63
C GLU A 125 -7.83 -7.18 9.17
N LEU A 126 -6.98 -6.70 8.25
CA LEU A 126 -7.25 -6.68 6.81
C LEU A 126 -7.22 -8.05 6.15
N CYS A 127 -6.40 -8.96 6.67
CA CYS A 127 -6.31 -10.33 6.18
C CYS A 127 -7.51 -11.18 6.65
N GLY A 128 -8.10 -10.82 7.80
CA GLY A 128 -9.09 -11.60 8.56
C GLY A 128 -10.57 -11.39 8.21
N TYR A 129 -10.97 -10.51 7.29
CA TYR A 129 -12.39 -10.37 6.91
C TYR A 129 -12.86 -11.46 5.92
N ARG A 130 -12.77 -12.73 6.30
CA ARG A 130 -13.64 -13.82 5.87
C ARG A 130 -13.81 -14.79 7.03
N GLU A 131 -15.05 -15.26 7.23
CA GLU A 131 -15.45 -16.44 8.02
C GLU A 131 -16.16 -16.27 9.38
N TRP A 132 -17.04 -15.26 9.57
CA TRP A 132 -18.03 -15.36 10.70
C TRP A 132 -19.46 -14.90 10.41
N VAL A 133 -19.94 -14.88 9.16
CA VAL A 133 -21.38 -14.58 8.88
C VAL A 133 -22.07 -15.51 7.87
N GLN A 134 -21.68 -16.79 7.78
CA GLN A 134 -22.44 -17.76 6.98
C GLN A 134 -22.70 -19.13 7.63
N LEU A 135 -22.54 -19.30 8.95
CA LEU A 135 -22.91 -20.56 9.62
C LEU A 135 -23.54 -20.38 11.01
N LEU A 136 -24.62 -19.59 11.09
CA LEU A 136 -25.75 -19.77 12.01
C LEU A 136 -27.02 -19.31 11.29
#